data_AF-A0A7S0A6G8-F1
#
_entry.id   AF-A0A7S0A6G8-F1
#
_cell.length_a   1.000
_cell.length_b   1.000
_cell.length_c   1.000
_cell.angle_alpha   90.00
_cell.angle_beta   90.00
_cell.angle_gamma   90.00
#
_symmetry.space_group_name_H-M   'P 1'
#
loop_
_entity.id
_entity.type
_entity.pdbx_description
1 polymer ?
#
loop_
_entity_poly.entity_id
_entity_poly.type
_entity_poly.pdbx_seq_one_letter_code
_entity_poly.pdbx_strand_id
1 'polypeptide(L)'
;EMYKKHEASFWTAEEIDLSQDNKDWERLTGAERHFIKHVLAFFAASDGIVLENLAAQFSTEVQIPEARAFYGFQMAMENIHSETYSLLIEQYIRDPDERDAVFDAIRTMPPVQQKADW
;
A
#
# COMPACT_ATOMS: atom_id res chain seq x y z
N GLU A 1 -19.27 15.19 -8.27
CA GLU A 1 -19.04 13.94 -9.04
C GLU A 1 -17.89 13.07 -8.55
N MET A 2 -16.62 13.48 -8.59
CA MET A 2 -15.50 12.54 -8.31
C MET A 2 -15.50 11.99 -6.87
N TYR A 3 -15.82 12.81 -5.87
CA TYR A 3 -15.98 12.33 -4.49
C TYR A 3 -17.02 11.20 -4.39
N LYS A 4 -18.18 11.36 -5.03
CA LYS A 4 -19.26 10.35 -4.99
C LYS A 4 -18.89 9.06 -5.71
N LYS A 5 -18.10 9.14 -6.79
CA LYS A 5 -17.56 7.94 -7.44
C LYS A 5 -16.56 7.20 -6.55
N HIS A 6 -15.71 7.96 -5.85
CA HIS A 6 -14.74 7.40 -4.91
C HIS A 6 -15.45 6.74 -3.71
N GLU A 7 -16.41 7.44 -3.10
CA GLU A 7 -17.23 6.94 -2.00
C GLU A 7 -17.99 5.65 -2.37
N ALA A 8 -18.52 5.57 -3.60
CA ALA A 8 -19.19 4.37 -4.10
C ALA A 8 -18.25 3.18 -4.38
N SER A 9 -16.94 3.41 -4.30
CA SER A 9 -15.88 2.41 -4.51
C SER A 9 -15.20 2.00 -3.19
N PHE A 10 -15.82 2.32 -2.05
CA PHE A 10 -15.35 1.90 -0.74
C PHE A 10 -15.24 0.37 -0.64
N TRP A 11 -14.19 -0.09 0.02
CA TRP A 11 -13.96 -1.49 0.38
C TRP A 11 -13.09 -1.54 1.64
N THR A 12 -13.06 -2.69 2.30
CA THR A 12 -12.24 -2.97 3.49
C THR A 12 -11.31 -4.14 3.26
N ALA A 13 -10.17 -4.18 3.95
CA ALA A 13 -9.15 -5.22 3.73
C ALA A 13 -9.70 -6.63 3.98
N GLU A 14 -10.65 -6.79 4.90
CA GLU A 14 -11.32 -8.04 5.24
C GLU A 14 -12.22 -8.59 4.12
N GLU A 15 -12.59 -7.79 3.12
CA GLU A 15 -13.34 -8.27 1.96
C GLU A 15 -12.48 -9.13 1.02
N ILE A 16 -11.16 -9.13 1.20
CA ILE A 16 -10.21 -9.90 0.40
C ILE A 16 -9.96 -11.27 1.06
N ASP A 17 -10.48 -12.33 0.45
CA ASP A 17 -10.19 -13.71 0.89
C ASP A 17 -8.81 -14.18 0.38
N LEU A 18 -7.84 -14.23 1.30
CA LEU A 18 -6.47 -14.70 1.04
C LEU A 18 -6.24 -16.17 1.43
N SER A 19 -7.31 -16.93 1.71
CA SER A 19 -7.19 -18.29 2.28
C SER A 19 -6.53 -19.30 1.34
N GLN A 20 -6.59 -19.09 0.02
CA GLN A 20 -6.01 -20.00 -0.97
C GLN A 20 -4.62 -19.59 -1.45
N ASP A 21 -4.26 -18.32 -1.31
CA ASP A 21 -3.08 -17.72 -1.94
C ASP A 21 -1.77 -18.35 -1.48
N ASN A 22 -1.70 -18.83 -0.24
CA ASN A 22 -0.54 -19.57 0.28
C ASN A 22 -0.18 -20.79 -0.59
N LYS A 23 -1.18 -21.49 -1.15
CA LYS A 23 -0.95 -22.66 -2.02
C LYS A 23 -0.33 -22.25 -3.34
N ASP A 24 -0.73 -21.12 -3.88
CA ASP A 24 -0.21 -20.62 -5.15
C ASP A 24 1.16 -19.97 -4.97
N TRP A 25 1.39 -19.26 -3.86
CA TRP A 25 2.69 -18.74 -3.46
C TRP A 25 3.78 -19.82 -3.38
N GLU A 26 3.44 -20.99 -2.83
CA GLU A 26 4.33 -22.15 -2.75
C GLU A 26 4.66 -22.74 -4.13
N ARG A 27 3.77 -22.59 -5.13
CA ARG A 27 3.97 -23.08 -6.51
C ARG A 27 4.81 -22.16 -7.37
N LEU A 28 4.95 -20.89 -6.99
CA LEU A 28 5.75 -19.93 -7.73
C LEU A 28 7.23 -20.33 -7.77
N THR A 29 7.91 -19.89 -8.82
CA THR A 29 9.36 -19.94 -8.90
C THR A 29 10.00 -18.93 -7.94
N GLY A 30 11.29 -19.10 -7.64
CA GLY A 30 12.03 -18.13 -6.84
C GLY A 30 12.05 -16.73 -7.47
N ALA A 31 12.09 -16.64 -8.81
CA ALA A 31 12.08 -15.37 -9.53
C ALA A 31 10.73 -14.65 -9.42
N GLU A 32 9.61 -15.38 -9.55
CA GLU A 32 8.27 -14.82 -9.38
C GLU A 32 8.04 -14.32 -7.95
N ARG A 33 8.42 -15.12 -6.94
CA ARG A 33 8.35 -14.68 -5.53
C ARG A 33 9.22 -13.47 -5.26
N HIS A 34 10.43 -13.42 -5.82
CA HIS A 34 11.33 -12.28 -5.69
C HIS A 34 10.68 -11.00 -6.27
N PHE A 35 10.11 -11.09 -7.47
CA PHE A 35 9.44 -9.98 -8.12
C PHE A 35 8.24 -9.47 -7.30
N ILE A 36 7.30 -10.36 -6.94
CA ILE A 36 6.09 -9.98 -6.20
C ILE A 36 6.45 -9.34 -4.85
N LYS A 37 7.43 -9.92 -4.14
CA LYS A 37 7.92 -9.38 -2.87
C LYS A 37 8.44 -7.95 -3.00
N HIS A 38 9.24 -7.65 -4.02
CA HIS A 38 9.76 -6.29 -4.23
C HIS A 38 8.66 -5.31 -4.63
N VAL A 39 7.66 -5.77 -5.38
CA VAL A 39 6.48 -4.96 -5.71
C VAL A 39 5.66 -4.63 -4.46
N LEU A 40 5.40 -5.62 -3.59
CA LEU A 40 4.70 -5.40 -2.32
C LEU A 40 5.49 -4.47 -1.39
N ALA A 41 6.81 -4.66 -1.30
CA ALA A 41 7.72 -3.81 -0.54
C ALA A 41 7.63 -2.34 -0.97
N PHE A 42 7.63 -2.11 -2.29
CA PHE A 42 7.45 -0.78 -2.86
C PHE A 42 6.09 -0.16 -2.47
N PHE A 43 5.00 -0.91 -2.59
CA PHE A 43 3.66 -0.39 -2.29
C PHE A 43 3.47 -0.08 -0.80
N ALA A 44 3.87 -1.00 0.09
CA ALA A 44 3.77 -0.81 1.53
C ALA A 44 4.54 0.44 2.01
N ALA A 45 5.67 0.76 1.37
CA ALA A 45 6.42 1.98 1.65
C ALA A 45 5.78 3.25 1.07
N SER A 46 5.11 3.16 -0.09
CA SER A 46 4.67 4.31 -0.86
C SER A 46 3.40 4.96 -0.33
N ASP A 47 2.44 4.17 0.17
CA ASP A 47 1.15 4.71 0.63
C ASP A 47 1.32 5.68 1.81
N GLY A 48 2.31 5.42 2.69
CA GLY A 48 2.66 6.35 3.77
C GLY A 48 3.17 7.71 3.27
N ILE A 49 3.95 7.74 2.19
CA ILE A 49 4.45 8.98 1.57
C ILE A 49 3.29 9.77 0.95
N VAL A 50 2.39 9.08 0.25
CA VAL A 50 1.19 9.69 -0.34
C VAL A 50 0.29 10.27 0.76
N LEU A 51 0.07 9.51 1.83
CA LEU A 51 -0.76 9.92 2.96
C LEU A 51 -0.21 11.19 3.63
N GLU A 52 1.10 11.26 3.88
CA GLU A 52 1.75 12.43 4.48
C GLU A 52 1.56 13.68 3.60
N ASN A 53 1.76 13.56 2.29
CA ASN A 53 1.54 14.67 1.36
C ASN A 53 0.06 15.12 1.34
N LEU A 54 -0.89 14.19 1.33
CA LEU A 54 -2.31 14.52 1.38
C LEU A 54 -2.68 15.26 2.67
N ALA A 55 -2.17 14.79 3.81
CA ALA A 55 -2.47 15.33 5.12
C ALA A 55 -1.79 16.69 5.38
N ALA A 56 -0.52 16.83 5.02
CA ALA A 56 0.26 18.04 5.30
C ALA A 56 0.06 19.15 4.26
N GLN A 57 -0.14 18.80 2.98
CA GLN A 57 -0.16 19.76 1.87
C GLN A 57 -1.52 19.82 1.18
N PHE A 58 -1.92 18.81 0.41
CA PHE A 58 -3.06 18.97 -0.51
C PHE A 58 -4.39 19.27 0.20
N SER A 59 -4.67 18.60 1.32
CA SER A 59 -5.90 18.84 2.09
C SER A 59 -5.90 20.15 2.88
N THR A 60 -4.72 20.74 3.10
CA THR A 60 -4.54 21.99 3.86
C THR A 60 -4.51 23.21 2.95
N GLU A 61 -3.90 23.11 1.77
CA GLU A 61 -3.78 24.18 0.79
C GLU A 61 -5.08 24.40 0.01
N VAL A 62 -5.74 23.32 -0.43
CA VAL A 62 -6.96 23.40 -1.22
C VAL A 62 -8.15 23.74 -0.33
N GLN A 63 -8.78 24.89 -0.56
CA GLN A 63 -9.92 25.35 0.24
C GLN A 63 -11.30 24.97 -0.33
N ILE A 64 -11.35 24.39 -1.53
CA ILE A 64 -12.61 23.99 -2.19
C ILE A 64 -13.22 22.80 -1.42
N PRO A 65 -14.43 22.91 -0.85
CA PRO A 65 -15.02 21.88 0.01
C PRO A 65 -15.13 20.51 -0.65
N GLU A 66 -15.53 20.45 -1.91
CA GLU A 66 -15.69 19.21 -2.67
C GLU A 66 -14.35 18.49 -2.89
N ALA A 67 -13.27 19.25 -3.08
CA ALA A 67 -11.92 18.69 -3.19
C ALA A 67 -11.41 18.20 -1.83
N ARG A 68 -11.71 18.91 -0.73
CA ARG A 68 -11.36 18.45 0.63
C ARG A 68 -12.12 17.18 1.01
N ALA A 69 -13.39 17.07 0.63
CA ALA A 69 -14.16 15.83 0.80
C ALA A 69 -13.52 14.66 0.04
N PHE A 70 -13.05 14.91 -1.19
CA PHE A 70 -12.32 13.92 -1.97
C PHE A 70 -11.02 13.50 -1.29
N TYR A 71 -10.17 14.45 -0.87
CA TYR A 71 -8.91 14.13 -0.18
C TYR A 71 -9.12 13.44 1.16
N GLY A 72 -10.16 13.82 1.91
CA GLY A 72 -10.56 13.14 3.14
C GLY A 72 -10.82 11.65 2.92
N PHE A 73 -11.58 11.34 1.87
CA PHE A 73 -11.88 9.95 1.51
C PHE A 73 -10.66 9.23 0.92
N GLN A 74 -9.84 9.92 0.12
CA GLN A 74 -8.59 9.36 -0.39
C GLN A 74 -7.67 8.94 0.75
N MET A 75 -7.45 9.79 1.76
CA MET A 75 -6.63 9.44 2.92
C MET A 75 -7.16 8.20 3.65
N ALA A 76 -8.49 8.05 3.77
CA ALA A 76 -9.07 6.85 4.35
C ALA A 76 -8.76 5.59 3.51
N MET A 77 -8.90 5.69 2.18
CA MET A 77 -8.59 4.58 1.27
C MET A 77 -7.09 4.23 1.23
N GLU A 78 -6.18 5.21 1.28
CA GLU A 78 -4.73 4.93 1.34
C GLU A 78 -4.34 4.17 2.63
N ASN A 79 -5.04 4.40 3.74
CA ASN A 79 -4.82 3.60 4.95
C ASN A 79 -5.27 2.14 4.76
N ILE A 80 -6.40 1.92 4.08
CA ILE A 80 -6.89 0.58 3.74
C ILE A 80 -5.95 -0.12 2.74
N HIS A 81 -5.38 0.62 1.80
CA HIS A 81 -4.34 0.11 0.89
C HIS A 81 -3.10 -0.35 1.68
N SER A 82 -2.59 0.51 2.57
CA SER A 82 -1.43 0.18 3.42
C SER A 82 -1.69 -1.03 4.31
N GLU A 83 -2.89 -1.18 4.88
CA GLU A 83 -3.30 -2.36 5.63
C GLU A 83 -3.29 -3.61 4.75
N THR A 84 -3.88 -3.53 3.57
CA THR A 84 -3.96 -4.66 2.62
C THR A 84 -2.59 -5.14 2.20
N TYR A 85 -1.66 -4.23 1.86
CA TYR A 85 -0.30 -4.62 1.52
C TYR A 85 0.44 -5.25 2.71
N SER A 86 0.21 -4.76 3.92
CA SER A 86 0.78 -5.34 5.14
C SER A 86 0.28 -6.77 5.36
N LEU A 87 -1.02 -7.02 5.20
CA LEU A 87 -1.61 -8.36 5.30
C LEU A 87 -1.06 -9.32 4.24
N LEU A 88 -0.89 -8.85 2.99
CA LEU A 88 -0.29 -9.66 1.92
C LEU A 88 1.17 -10.02 2.24
N ILE A 89 1.95 -9.07 2.76
CA ILE A 89 3.33 -9.30 3.20
C ILE A 89 3.38 -10.33 4.31
N GLU A 90 2.54 -10.18 5.35
CA GLU A 90 2.45 -11.12 6.47
C GLU A 90 2.02 -12.53 6.03
N GLN A 91 1.10 -12.63 5.07
CA GLN A 91 0.59 -13.89 4.54
C GLN A 91 1.67 -14.65 3.74
N TYR A 92 2.46 -13.95 2.93
CA TYR A 92 3.40 -14.57 1.99
C TYR A 92 4.82 -14.74 2.54
N ILE A 93 5.25 -13.84 3.42
CA ILE A 93 6.61 -13.79 3.95
C ILE A 93 6.62 -14.30 5.39
N ARG A 94 6.87 -15.60 5.53
CA ARG A 94 6.86 -16.28 6.83
C ARG A 94 8.13 -16.08 7.64
N ASP A 95 9.24 -15.75 7.00
CA ASP A 95 10.51 -15.46 7.67
C ASP A 95 10.47 -14.03 8.26
N PRO A 96 10.52 -13.87 9.60
CA PRO A 96 10.44 -12.56 10.23
C PRO A 96 11.53 -11.60 9.78
N ASP A 97 12.77 -12.09 9.59
CA ASP A 97 13.89 -11.23 9.21
C ASP A 97 13.72 -10.69 7.78
N GLU A 98 13.23 -11.54 6.88
CA GLU A 98 12.90 -11.12 5.51
C GLU A 98 11.71 -10.15 5.49
N ARG A 99 10.70 -10.40 6.33
CA ARG A 99 9.52 -9.54 6.43
C ARG A 99 9.90 -8.15 6.94
N ASP A 100 10.73 -8.07 7.98
CA ASP A 100 11.21 -6.80 8.52
C ASP A 100 12.03 -6.03 7.47
N ALA A 101 12.86 -6.72 6.69
CA ALA A 101 13.58 -6.11 5.58
C ALA A 101 12.64 -5.56 4.50
N VAL A 102 11.53 -6.24 4.22
CA VAL A 102 10.51 -5.81 3.25
C VAL A 102 9.70 -4.62 3.76
N PHE A 103 9.39 -4.55 5.06
CA PHE A 103 8.75 -3.37 5.64
C PHE A 103 9.70 -2.15 5.69
N ASP A 104 11.00 -2.35 5.89
CA ASP A 104 12.01 -1.28 5.83
C ASP A 104 12.59 -1.08 4.40
N ALA A 105 11.80 -1.37 3.36
CA ALA A 105 12.25 -1.34 1.96
C ALA A 105 12.85 0.00 1.50
N ILE A 106 12.43 1.11 2.11
CA ILE A 106 13.03 2.43 1.85
C ILE A 106 14.53 2.44 2.17
N ARG A 107 14.98 1.64 3.14
CA ARG A 107 16.40 1.55 3.54
C ARG A 107 17.09 0.31 3.02
N THR A 108 16.34 -0.78 2.80
CA THR A 108 16.90 -2.08 2.41
C THR A 108 16.89 -2.32 0.90
N MET A 109 16.07 -1.59 0.13
CA MET A 109 15.90 -1.78 -1.32
C MET A 109 16.20 -0.47 -2.10
N PRO A 110 17.38 -0.34 -2.74
CA PRO A 110 17.78 0.89 -3.42
C PRO A 110 16.79 1.43 -4.47
N PRO A 111 16.10 0.61 -5.29
CA PRO A 111 15.10 1.13 -6.22
C PRO A 111 13.87 1.73 -5.52
N VAL A 112 13.47 1.19 -4.37
CA VAL A 112 12.36 1.74 -3.56
C VAL A 112 12.79 3.08 -2.96
N GLN A 113 14.02 3.15 -2.41
CA GLN A 113 14.59 4.39 -1.91
C GLN A 113 14.60 5.50 -2.96
N GLN A 114 15.15 5.23 -4.15
CA GLN A 114 15.24 6.22 -5.22
C GLN A 114 13.88 6.77 -5.63
N LYS A 115 12.83 5.95 -5.55
CA LYS A 115 11.47 6.38 -5.87
C LYS A 115 10.78 7.09 -4.71
N ALA A 116 11.15 6.79 -3.46
CA ALA A 116 10.69 7.51 -2.28
C ALA A 116 11.33 8.91 -2.17
N ASP A 117 12.59 9.06 -2.63
CA ASP A 117 13.32 10.33 -2.63
C ASP A 117 12.90 11.29 -3.77
N TRP A 118 12.26 10.78 -4.82
CA TRP A 118 11.78 11.55 -5.97
C TRP A 118 10.49 12.31 -5.65
#